data_AF-A0A8J4ATN5-F1
#
_entry.id   AF-A0A8J4ATN5-F1
#
_cell.length_a   1.000
_cell.length_b   1.000
_cell.length_c   1.000
_cell.angle_alpha   90.00
_cell.angle_beta   90.00
_cell.angle_gamma   90.00
#
_symmetry.space_group_name_H-M   'P 1'
#
loop_
_entity.id
_entity.type
_entity.pdbx_description
1 polymer ?
#
loop_
_entity_poly.entity_id
_entity_poly.type
_entity_poly.pdbx_seq_one_letter_code
_entity_poly.pdbx_strand_id
1 'polypeptide(L)'
;MTSLLNNANGKMSTSYIFDKLYGTKQFTAGAELQLPRKVPMRVEPKSYFANERTFLSWMGMAITLGGVSSALVGFAGDGGSDDSSDRLISQRTIDVITCIYSPLSILIMCYALFTYEWRSKFMRTKQIGFFDDKIGPITVAGLVLMTLLVIFTVALIDYLF
;
A
#
# COMPACT_ATOMS: atom_id res chain seq x y z
N MET A 1 39.34 -11.15 -10.26
CA MET A 1 40.13 -12.24 -9.65
C MET A 1 40.55 -11.81 -8.26
N THR A 2 39.77 -12.13 -7.24
CA THR A 2 40.09 -11.79 -5.84
C THR A 2 39.99 -13.06 -5.01
N SER A 3 41.18 -13.61 -4.77
CA SER A 3 41.63 -14.63 -3.80
C SER A 3 40.58 -15.46 -3.05
N LEU A 4 40.55 -16.75 -3.38
CA LEU A 4 40.13 -17.83 -2.47
C LEU A 4 41.21 -17.99 -1.39
N LEU A 5 41.02 -17.37 -0.23
CA LEU A 5 41.78 -17.73 0.97
C LEU A 5 41.08 -18.89 1.67
N ASN A 6 41.69 -20.06 1.49
CA ASN A 6 41.52 -21.27 2.26
C ASN A 6 41.76 -20.97 3.76
N ASN A 7 40.70 -20.98 4.57
CA ASN A 7 40.79 -20.98 6.03
C ASN A 7 40.25 -22.33 6.53
N ALA A 8 41.19 -23.19 6.93
CA ALA A 8 40.99 -24.57 7.36
C ALA A 8 40.42 -24.71 8.79
N ASN A 9 39.45 -23.88 9.15
CA ASN A 9 38.71 -23.99 10.41
C ASN A 9 37.24 -23.81 10.11
N GLY A 10 36.45 -24.88 10.29
CA GLY A 10 35.03 -25.01 9.96
C GLY A 10 34.06 -24.11 10.74
N LYS A 11 34.39 -22.83 10.91
CA LYS A 11 33.41 -21.80 11.23
C LYS A 11 32.98 -21.19 9.90
N MET A 12 31.80 -21.59 9.42
CA MET A 12 31.06 -20.83 8.40
C MET A 12 30.95 -19.39 8.93
N SER A 13 31.84 -18.52 8.47
CA SER A 13 31.73 -17.10 8.72
C SER A 13 30.55 -16.62 7.88
N THR A 14 29.37 -16.58 8.49
CA THR A 14 28.15 -15.98 7.93
C THR A 14 28.47 -14.51 7.66
N SER A 15 28.97 -14.22 6.47
CA SER A 15 29.20 -12.86 6.03
C SER A 15 27.85 -12.22 5.81
N TYR A 16 27.35 -11.50 6.81
CA TYR A 16 26.16 -10.68 6.70
C TYR A 16 26.46 -9.58 5.66
N ILE A 17 26.09 -9.80 4.40
CA ILE A 17 26.11 -8.72 3.42
C ILE A 17 24.96 -7.78 3.82
N PHE A 18 25.34 -6.65 4.42
CA PHE A 18 24.42 -5.59 4.80
C PHE A 18 24.00 -4.84 3.53
N ASP A 19 22.88 -5.23 2.94
CA ASP A 19 22.33 -4.53 1.79
C ASP A 19 21.64 -3.24 2.26
N LYS A 20 22.14 -2.09 1.80
CA LYS A 20 21.80 -0.75 2.29
C LYS A 20 20.33 -0.37 2.02
N LEU A 21 19.64 -1.11 1.15
CA LEU A 21 18.24 -0.86 0.79
C LEU A 21 17.20 -1.70 1.56
N TYR A 22 17.56 -2.89 2.10
CA TYR A 22 16.56 -3.83 2.62
C TYR A 22 16.92 -4.50 3.96
N GLY A 23 18.01 -4.10 4.61
CA GLY A 23 18.41 -4.67 5.89
C GLY A 23 18.85 -6.14 5.77
N THR A 24 19.50 -6.65 6.81
CA THR A 24 20.11 -7.99 6.82
C THR A 24 19.07 -9.07 6.51
N LYS A 25 19.13 -9.62 5.29
CA LYS A 25 18.46 -10.88 4.97
C LYS A 25 19.16 -11.96 5.79
N GLN A 26 18.53 -12.39 6.88
CA GLN A 26 18.98 -13.56 7.62
C GLN A 26 19.04 -14.72 6.63
N PHE A 27 20.24 -15.23 6.33
CA PHE A 27 20.40 -16.49 5.61
C PHE A 27 19.83 -17.58 6.52
N THR A 28 18.56 -17.96 6.31
CA THR A 28 18.01 -19.19 6.89
C THR A 28 18.90 -20.34 6.43
N ALA A 29 19.32 -21.20 7.37
CA ALA A 29 20.08 -22.40 7.06
C ALA A 29 19.36 -23.20 5.96
N GLY A 30 19.99 -23.31 4.78
CA GLY A 30 19.41 -23.92 3.57
C GLY A 30 19.17 -22.97 2.39
N ALA A 31 19.29 -21.65 2.58
CA ALA A 31 19.31 -20.69 1.46
C ALA A 31 20.52 -20.90 0.52
N GLU A 32 21.61 -21.43 1.07
CA GLU A 32 22.82 -21.89 0.36
C GLU A 32 22.51 -22.95 -0.72
N LEU A 33 21.44 -23.75 -0.56
CA LEU A 33 21.02 -24.79 -1.50
C LEU A 33 20.17 -24.24 -2.66
N GLN A 34 19.75 -22.97 -2.60
CA GLN A 34 19.11 -22.30 -3.72
C GLN A 34 20.19 -21.87 -4.71
N LEU A 35 20.70 -22.83 -5.48
CA LEU A 35 21.68 -22.52 -6.53
C LEU A 35 21.07 -21.45 -7.46
N PRO A 36 21.80 -20.36 -7.74
CA PRO A 36 21.38 -19.41 -8.77
C PRO A 36 21.25 -20.19 -10.07
N ARG A 37 20.00 -20.46 -10.48
CA ARG A 37 19.75 -21.18 -11.73
C ARG A 37 20.33 -20.35 -12.86
N LYS A 38 21.30 -20.95 -13.57
CA LYS A 38 22.00 -20.36 -14.73
C LYS A 38 21.05 -19.99 -15.88
N VAL A 39 19.83 -20.54 -15.88
CA VAL A 39 18.81 -20.24 -16.87
C VAL A 39 18.05 -18.98 -16.42
N PRO A 40 18.00 -17.92 -17.24
CA PRO A 40 17.19 -16.75 -16.92
C PRO A 40 15.74 -17.22 -16.75
N MET A 41 15.18 -17.11 -15.54
CA MET A 41 13.77 -17.42 -15.33
C MET A 41 12.94 -16.56 -16.27
N ARG A 42 12.19 -17.21 -17.16
CA ARG A 42 11.16 -16.56 -17.95
C ARG A 42 10.10 -16.11 -16.96
N VAL A 43 9.88 -14.80 -16.85
CA VAL A 43 8.76 -14.29 -16.07
C VAL A 43 7.51 -14.74 -16.80
N GLU A 44 6.72 -15.60 -16.18
CA GLU A 44 5.51 -16.08 -16.82
C GLU A 44 4.48 -14.95 -16.91
N PRO A 45 3.74 -14.85 -18.04
CA PRO A 45 2.73 -13.81 -18.24
C PRO A 45 1.65 -13.84 -17.14
N LYS A 46 1.42 -14.99 -16.51
CA LYS A 46 0.48 -15.15 -15.39
C LYS A 46 0.82 -14.29 -14.17
N SER A 47 2.11 -13.98 -13.93
CA SER A 47 2.54 -13.18 -12.79
C SER A 47 2.23 -11.69 -12.98
N TYR A 48 2.42 -11.19 -14.21
CA TYR A 48 2.03 -9.83 -14.58
C TYR A 48 0.52 -9.63 -14.49
N PHE A 49 -0.27 -10.57 -15.05
CA PHE A 49 -1.73 -10.51 -14.97
C PHE A 49 -2.25 -10.58 -13.54
N ALA A 50 -1.62 -11.37 -12.68
CA ALA A 50 -1.95 -11.39 -11.25
C ALA A 50 -1.68 -10.04 -10.57
N ASN A 51 -0.59 -9.35 -10.94
CA ASN A 51 -0.27 -8.01 -10.44
C ASN A 51 -1.34 -6.99 -10.85
N GLU A 52 -1.71 -7.01 -12.12
CA GLU A 52 -2.73 -6.11 -12.68
C GLU A 52 -4.08 -6.31 -12.00
N ARG A 53 -4.51 -7.56 -11.77
CA ARG A 53 -5.75 -7.84 -11.03
C ARG A 53 -5.73 -7.24 -9.63
N THR A 54 -4.62 -7.39 -8.91
CA THR A 54 -4.51 -6.80 -7.57
C THR A 54 -4.56 -5.28 -7.65
N PHE A 55 -3.80 -4.66 -8.57
CA PHE A 55 -3.79 -3.22 -8.80
C PHE A 55 -5.20 -2.66 -9.11
N LEU A 56 -5.96 -3.33 -9.98
CA LEU A 56 -7.33 -2.95 -10.31
C LEU A 56 -8.27 -3.06 -9.10
N SER A 57 -8.09 -4.05 -8.23
CA SER A 57 -8.84 -4.15 -6.97
C SER A 57 -8.56 -2.97 -6.05
N TRP A 58 -7.28 -2.60 -5.87
CA TRP A 58 -6.87 -1.45 -5.06
C TRP A 58 -7.37 -0.12 -5.64
N MET A 59 -7.28 0.04 -6.96
CA MET A 59 -7.78 1.23 -7.65
C MET A 59 -9.30 1.32 -7.57
N GLY A 60 -10.02 0.20 -7.72
CA GLY A 60 -11.46 0.14 -7.58
C GLY A 60 -11.92 0.65 -6.20
N MET A 61 -11.23 0.24 -5.13
CA MET A 61 -11.48 0.77 -3.78
C MET A 61 -11.21 2.28 -3.69
N ALA A 62 -10.12 2.78 -4.28
CA ALA A 62 -9.82 4.22 -4.28
C ALA A 62 -10.92 5.03 -5.00
N ILE A 63 -11.37 4.55 -6.16
CA ILE A 63 -12.39 5.19 -6.99
C ILE A 63 -13.75 5.19 -6.29
N THR A 64 -14.15 4.08 -5.65
CA THR A 64 -15.42 4.04 -4.93
C THR A 64 -15.42 5.04 -3.78
N LEU A 65 -14.32 5.14 -3.03
CA LEU A 65 -14.16 6.14 -1.97
C LEU A 65 -14.21 7.58 -2.52
N GLY A 66 -13.52 7.85 -3.63
CA GLY A 66 -13.58 9.14 -4.31
C GLY A 66 -14.99 9.48 -4.80
N GLY A 67 -15.71 8.49 -5.33
CA GLY A 67 -17.10 8.63 -5.76
C GLY A 67 -18.04 8.96 -4.61
N VAL A 68 -17.87 8.33 -3.44
CA VAL A 68 -18.62 8.66 -2.22
C VAL A 68 -18.36 10.12 -1.81
N SER A 69 -17.10 10.56 -1.85
CA SER A 69 -16.75 11.97 -1.60
C SER A 69 -17.46 12.92 -2.56
N SER A 70 -17.41 12.65 -3.87
CA SER A 70 -18.04 13.50 -4.89
C SER A 70 -19.56 13.51 -4.76
N ALA A 71 -20.18 12.38 -4.41
CA ALA A 71 -21.61 12.29 -4.16
C ALA A 71 -22.03 13.14 -2.95
N LEU A 72 -21.25 13.14 -1.88
CA LEU A 72 -21.51 13.98 -0.70
C LEU A 72 -21.53 15.48 -1.06
N VAL A 73 -20.60 15.96 -1.89
CA VAL A 73 -20.62 17.36 -2.38
C VAL A 73 -21.86 17.65 -3.21
N GLY A 74 -22.22 16.73 -4.10
CA GLY A 74 -23.40 16.87 -4.95
C GLY A 74 -24.68 17.08 -4.15
N PHE A 75 -24.85 16.33 -3.06
CA PHE A 75 -26.01 16.49 -2.16
C PHE A 75 -25.89 17.68 -1.19
N ALA A 76 -24.68 18.16 -0.92
CA ALA A 76 -24.45 19.34 -0.08
C ALA A 76 -24.82 20.64 -0.81
N GLY A 77 -24.46 20.75 -2.09
CA GLY A 77 -24.57 21.98 -2.89
C GLY A 77 -25.97 22.33 -3.41
N ASP A 78 -26.87 21.36 -3.54
CA ASP A 78 -28.22 21.59 -4.09
C ASP A 78 -29.23 22.11 -3.04
N GLY A 79 -28.82 22.20 -1.77
CA GLY A 79 -29.62 22.72 -0.66
C GLY A 79 -29.57 24.25 -0.55
N GLY A 80 -30.11 24.93 -1.56
CA GLY A 80 -30.29 26.38 -1.55
C GLY A 80 -31.22 26.84 -0.42
N SER A 81 -30.64 27.53 0.57
CA SER A 81 -31.16 28.71 1.28
C SER A 81 -32.54 28.73 1.98
N ASP A 82 -33.44 27.74 1.89
CA ASP A 82 -34.83 27.97 2.38
C ASP A 82 -35.47 26.93 3.31
N ASP A 83 -34.77 25.88 3.76
CA ASP A 83 -35.32 25.04 4.85
C ASP A 83 -34.21 24.47 5.75
N SER A 84 -33.88 25.24 6.79
CA SER A 84 -32.80 24.93 7.74
C SER A 84 -33.28 24.05 8.92
N SER A 85 -34.47 23.46 8.84
CA SER A 85 -35.15 22.87 10.00
C SER A 85 -34.95 21.36 10.17
N ASP A 86 -34.83 20.61 9.06
CA ASP A 86 -34.94 19.14 9.07
C ASP A 86 -33.66 18.38 8.66
N ARG A 87 -32.51 19.07 8.59
CA ARG A 87 -31.23 18.41 8.30
C ARG A 87 -30.57 17.92 9.59
N LEU A 88 -30.46 16.58 9.73
CA LEU A 88 -29.78 15.90 10.83
C LEU A 88 -28.27 16.21 10.92
N ILE A 89 -27.66 16.79 9.88
CA ILE A 89 -26.21 17.04 9.77
C ILE A 89 -25.98 18.45 9.22
N SER A 90 -25.16 19.23 9.91
CA SER A 90 -24.78 20.60 9.51
C SER A 90 -24.04 20.62 8.17
N GLN A 91 -24.33 21.62 7.32
CA GLN A 91 -23.64 21.78 6.02
C GLN A 91 -22.12 21.87 6.19
N ARG A 92 -21.64 22.52 7.26
CA ARG A 92 -20.20 22.63 7.55
C ARG A 92 -19.56 21.27 7.80
N THR A 93 -20.27 20.36 8.44
CA THR A 93 -19.79 19.00 8.74
C THR A 93 -19.61 18.21 7.45
N ILE A 94 -20.54 18.35 6.49
CA ILE A 94 -20.45 17.70 5.18
C ILE A 94 -19.24 18.22 4.38
N ASP A 95 -19.00 19.53 4.40
CA ASP A 95 -17.84 20.14 3.73
C ASP A 95 -16.52 19.64 4.32
N VAL A 96 -16.42 19.55 5.65
CA VAL A 96 -15.22 19.04 6.33
C VAL A 96 -14.99 17.56 6.05
N ILE A 97 -16.03 16.73 6.14
CA ILE A 97 -15.94 15.29 5.83
C ILE A 97 -15.47 15.08 4.40
N THR A 98 -16.04 15.83 3.46
CA THR A 98 -15.64 15.77 2.05
C THR A 98 -14.19 16.21 1.85
N CYS A 99 -13.79 17.32 2.47
CA CYS A 99 -12.41 17.82 2.39
C CYS A 99 -11.38 16.78 2.87
N ILE A 100 -11.76 15.91 3.82
CA ILE A 100 -10.92 14.81 4.32
C ILE A 100 -10.98 13.58 3.40
N TYR A 101 -12.15 13.25 2.84
CA TYR A 101 -12.34 12.06 2.02
C TYR A 101 -11.72 12.18 0.62
N SER A 102 -11.65 13.39 0.07
CA SER A 102 -11.03 13.67 -1.22
C SER A 102 -9.54 13.30 -1.27
N PRO A 103 -8.66 13.79 -0.37
CA PRO A 103 -7.24 13.39 -0.36
C PRO A 103 -7.05 11.93 0.03
N LEU A 104 -7.92 11.34 0.85
CA LEU A 104 -7.88 9.90 1.18
C LEU A 104 -7.92 9.03 -0.09
N SER A 105 -8.90 9.28 -0.97
CA SER A 105 -9.04 8.53 -2.23
C SER A 105 -7.78 8.65 -3.09
N ILE A 106 -7.24 9.87 -3.21
CA ILE A 106 -6.01 10.14 -3.97
C ILE A 106 -4.81 9.40 -3.37
N LEU A 107 -4.67 9.40 -2.04
CA LEU A 107 -3.58 8.70 -1.35
C LEU A 107 -3.62 7.19 -1.59
N ILE A 108 -4.80 6.56 -1.53
CA ILE A 108 -4.96 5.13 -1.83
C ILE A 108 -4.62 4.83 -3.28
N MET A 109 -5.03 5.70 -4.22
CA MET A 109 -4.68 5.58 -5.64
C MET A 109 -3.16 5.68 -5.86
N CYS A 110 -2.49 6.66 -5.24
CA CYS A 110 -1.04 6.82 -5.31
C CYS A 110 -0.31 5.60 -4.72
N TYR A 111 -0.79 5.08 -3.59
CA TYR A 111 -0.24 3.88 -2.95
C TYR A 111 -0.37 2.64 -3.85
N ALA A 112 -1.53 2.46 -4.50
CA ALA A 112 -1.75 1.37 -5.45
C ALA A 112 -0.77 1.42 -6.63
N LEU A 113 -0.54 2.62 -7.20
CA LEU A 113 0.43 2.83 -8.28
C LEU A 113 1.87 2.55 -7.82
N PHE A 114 2.25 3.05 -6.64
CA PHE A 114 3.57 2.83 -6.09
C PHE A 114 3.86 1.33 -5.87
N THR A 115 2.90 0.60 -5.29
CA THR A 115 3.00 -0.84 -5.07
C THR A 115 3.11 -1.60 -6.39
N TYR A 116 2.34 -1.22 -7.41
CA TYR A 116 2.40 -1.82 -8.74
C TYR A 116 3.79 -1.66 -9.38
N GLU A 117 4.34 -0.44 -9.34
CA GLU A 117 5.66 -0.11 -9.88
C GLU A 117 6.79 -0.85 -9.14
N TRP A 118 6.73 -0.85 -7.81
CA TRP A 118 7.65 -1.62 -6.98
C TRP A 118 7.61 -3.08 -7.41
N ARG A 119 6.44 -3.72 -7.40
CA ARG A 119 6.31 -5.15 -7.74
C ARG A 119 6.77 -5.45 -9.17
N SER A 120 6.49 -4.56 -10.12
CA SER A 120 6.94 -4.68 -11.51
C SER A 120 8.47 -4.62 -11.65
N LYS A 121 9.13 -3.71 -10.91
CA LYS A 121 10.60 -3.62 -10.86
C LYS A 121 11.23 -4.87 -10.25
N PHE A 122 10.63 -5.43 -9.21
CA PHE A 122 11.09 -6.69 -8.60
C PHE A 122 10.96 -7.88 -9.56
N MET A 123 9.86 -7.98 -10.31
CA MET A 123 9.70 -9.02 -11.35
C MET A 123 10.75 -8.89 -12.46
N ARG A 124 11.09 -7.66 -12.87
CA ARG A 124 12.14 -7.40 -13.88
C ARG A 124 13.55 -7.79 -13.38
N THR A 125 13.80 -7.64 -12.09
CA THR A 125 15.12 -7.90 -11.48
C THR A 125 15.34 -9.39 -11.16
N LYS A 126 14.32 -10.25 -11.32
CA LYS A 126 14.38 -11.72 -11.16
C LYS A 126 15.06 -12.18 -9.86
N GLN A 127 14.96 -11.40 -8.78
CA GLN A 127 15.58 -11.76 -7.52
C GLN A 127 14.81 -12.90 -6.84
N ILE A 128 15.52 -13.97 -6.53
CA ILE A 128 15.04 -15.09 -5.72
C ILE A 128 15.18 -14.71 -4.25
N GLY A 129 14.08 -14.30 -3.62
CA GLY A 129 14.04 -14.01 -2.19
C GLY A 129 12.65 -14.29 -1.63
N PHE A 130 12.56 -14.60 -0.33
CA PHE A 130 11.29 -14.84 0.36
C PHE A 130 10.31 -13.66 0.13
N PHE A 131 9.17 -13.94 -0.52
CA PHE A 131 8.14 -12.98 -0.90
C PHE A 131 6.97 -12.98 0.09
N ASP A 132 7.25 -12.67 1.36
CA ASP A 132 6.20 -12.52 2.36
C ASP A 132 5.80 -11.04 2.45
N ASP A 133 4.85 -10.65 1.59
CA ASP A 133 4.42 -9.26 1.44
C ASP A 133 3.29 -8.91 2.43
N LYS A 134 3.65 -8.77 3.70
CA LYS A 134 2.72 -8.40 4.80
C LYS A 134 2.41 -6.90 4.83
N ILE A 135 3.22 -6.10 4.15
CA ILE A 135 3.20 -4.64 4.26
C ILE A 135 2.05 -4.04 3.43
N GLY A 136 1.69 -4.71 2.32
CA GLY A 136 0.59 -4.33 1.44
C GLY A 136 -0.74 -4.07 2.17
N PRO A 137 -1.33 -5.09 2.83
CA PRO A 137 -2.62 -4.95 3.53
C PRO A 137 -2.58 -4.01 4.73
N ILE A 138 -1.48 -4.02 5.50
CA ILE A 138 -1.34 -3.26 6.75
C ILE A 138 -1.33 -1.75 6.50
N THR A 139 -0.65 -1.30 5.45
CA THR A 139 -0.54 0.13 5.13
C THR A 139 -1.88 0.73 4.73
N VAL A 140 -2.66 0.07 3.86
CA VAL A 140 -3.98 0.59 3.45
C VAL A 140 -4.98 0.50 4.60
N ALA A 141 -4.96 -0.58 5.38
CA ALA A 141 -5.79 -0.67 6.58
C ALA A 141 -5.47 0.48 7.56
N GLY A 142 -4.19 0.79 7.79
CA GLY A 142 -3.77 1.89 8.64
C GLY A 142 -4.20 3.26 8.12
N LEU A 143 -4.12 3.49 6.80
CA LEU A 143 -4.50 4.75 6.16
C LEU A 143 -6.01 5.00 6.26
N VAL A 144 -6.82 3.97 5.98
CA VAL A 144 -8.28 4.04 6.11
C VAL A 144 -8.68 4.22 7.58
N LEU A 145 -8.04 3.49 8.50
CA LEU A 145 -8.30 3.60 9.94
C LEU A 145 -8.00 4.99 10.48
N MET A 146 -6.84 5.56 10.12
CA MET A 146 -6.49 6.93 10.51
C MET A 146 -7.54 7.94 10.03
N THR A 147 -7.98 7.79 8.79
CA THR A 147 -8.99 8.72 8.23
C THR A 147 -10.35 8.57 8.90
N LEU A 148 -10.77 7.34 9.19
CA LEU A 148 -12.02 7.07 9.90
C LEU A 148 -12.00 7.63 11.32
N LEU A 149 -10.86 7.56 12.01
CA LEU A 149 -10.68 8.20 13.32
C LEU A 149 -10.84 9.72 13.24
N VAL A 150 -10.23 10.37 12.24
CA VAL A 150 -10.38 11.81 12.05
C VAL A 150 -11.84 12.18 11.80
N ILE A 151 -12.53 11.48 10.90
CA ILE A 151 -13.96 11.71 10.62
C ILE A 151 -14.81 11.51 11.88
N PHE A 152 -14.54 10.46 12.64
CA PHE A 152 -15.24 10.19 13.90
C PHE A 152 -15.04 11.32 14.92
N THR A 153 -13.82 11.85 15.07
CA THR A 153 -13.57 12.97 15.98
C THR A 153 -14.30 14.24 15.58
N VAL A 154 -14.36 14.57 14.28
CA VAL A 154 -15.11 15.72 13.77
C VAL A 154 -16.60 15.55 14.04
N ALA A 155 -17.16 14.37 13.74
CA ALA A 155 -18.56 14.07 13.99
C ALA A 155 -18.90 14.11 15.49
N LEU A 156 -18.00 13.65 16.35
CA LEU A 156 -18.19 13.69 17.80
C LEU A 156 -18.20 15.13 18.33
N ILE A 157 -17.32 15.99 17.83
CA ILE A 157 -17.30 17.42 18.20
C ILE A 157 -18.61 18.10 17.81
N ASP A 158 -19.11 17.86 16.58
CA ASP A 158 -20.37 18.41 16.07
C ASP A 158 -21.61 17.87 16.81
N TYR A 159 -21.54 16.65 17.34
CA TYR A 159 -22.64 16.09 18.16
C TYR A 159 -22.66 16.67 19.58
N LEU A 160 -21.49 17.04 20.12
CA LEU A 160 -21.35 17.49 21.50
C LEU A 160 -21.57 19.00 21.68
N PHE A 161 -21.26 19.80 20.65
CA PHE A 161 -21.41 21.27 20.62
C PHE A 161 -22.53 21.71 19.70
#